data_AF-A0A1A8P6N2-F1
#
_entry.id   AF-A0A1A8P6N2-F1
#
_cell.length_a   1.000
_cell.length_b   1.000
_cell.length_c   1.000
_cell.angle_alpha   90.00
_cell.angle_beta   90.00
_cell.angle_gamma   90.00
#
_symmetry.space_group_name_H-M   'P 1'
#
loop_
_entity.id
_entity.type
_entity.pdbx_description
1 polymer ?
#
loop_
_entity_poly.entity_id
_entity_poly.type
_entity_poly.pdbx_seq_one_letter_code
_entity_poly.pdbx_strand_id
1 'polypeptide(L)'
;ACLILELLGGILALAFRNQTVDFLNKTIRRGIVNYYDDLDFKNLMDYVQRKFKCCGANGYEDWKVNMYHNCSAPGPLACAVPYTCCVTTKPNEVA
;
A
#
# COMPACT_ATOMS: atom_id res chain seq x y z
N ALA A 1 -23.82 23.89 13.03
CA ALA A 1 -23.25 22.70 13.71
C ALA A 1 -22.26 21.95 12.81
N CYS A 2 -22.62 21.55 11.58
CA CYS A 2 -21.70 20.80 10.68
C CYS A 2 -20.36 21.51 10.42
N LEU A 3 -20.38 22.80 10.09
CA LEU A 3 -19.13 23.56 9.85
C LEU A 3 -18.19 23.57 11.07
N ILE A 4 -18.73 23.57 12.29
CA ILE A 4 -17.92 23.53 13.51
C ILE A 4 -17.27 22.15 13.65
N LEU A 5 -18.02 21.08 13.38
CA LEU A 5 -17.49 19.71 13.40
C LEU A 5 -16.44 19.47 12.31
N GLU A 6 -16.64 20.01 11.10
CA GLU A 6 -15.66 19.92 10.00
C GLU A 6 -14.38 20.68 10.34
N LEU A 7 -14.50 21.89 10.91
CA LEU A 7 -13.34 22.69 11.30
C LEU A 7 -12.55 22.01 12.43
N LEU A 8 -13.25 21.49 13.45
CA LEU A 8 -12.64 20.71 14.52
C LEU A 8 -11.98 19.43 13.97
N GLY A 9 -12.66 18.71 13.09
CA GLY A 9 -12.14 17.51 12.43
C GLY A 9 -10.87 17.80 11.61
N GLY A 10 -10.86 18.90 10.87
CA GLY A 10 -9.69 19.36 10.11
C GLY A 10 -8.50 19.71 11.01
N ILE A 11 -8.75 20.44 12.11
CA ILE A 11 -7.70 20.79 13.10
C ILE A 11 -7.12 19.52 13.73
N LEU A 12 -7.98 18.58 14.13
CA LEU A 12 -7.54 17.30 14.70
C LEU A 12 -6.73 16.49 13.68
N ALA A 13 -7.18 16.40 12.42
CA ALA A 13 -6.44 15.69 11.37
C ALA A 13 -5.05 16.30 11.13
N LEU A 14 -4.92 17.63 11.17
CA LEU A 14 -3.64 18.31 11.07
C LEU A 14 -2.76 18.08 12.30
N ALA A 15 -3.32 18.18 13.51
CA ALA A 15 -2.61 17.96 14.76
C ALA A 15 -2.06 16.53 14.88
N PHE A 16 -2.80 15.54 14.38
CA PHE A 16 -2.44 14.12 14.44
C PHE A 16 -1.87 13.57 13.13
N ARG A 17 -1.53 14.43 12.15
CA ARG A 17 -1.05 14.03 10.82
C ARG A 17 0.07 12.98 10.87
N ASN A 18 1.08 13.20 11.71
CA ASN A 18 2.22 12.28 11.80
C ASN A 18 1.81 10.90 12.35
N GLN A 19 0.92 10.88 13.35
CA GLN A 19 0.40 9.63 13.90
C GLN A 19 -0.46 8.87 12.87
N THR A 20 -1.25 9.59 12.08
CA THR A 20 -2.02 9.00 10.98
C THR A 20 -1.10 8.38 9.92
N VAL A 21 -0.03 9.06 9.53
CA VAL A 21 0.96 8.52 8.58
C VAL A 21 1.65 7.28 9.13
N ASP A 22 2.08 7.29 10.39
CA ASP A 22 2.70 6.12 11.03
C ASP A 22 1.75 4.92 11.10
N PHE A 23 0.48 5.18 11.42
CA PHE A 23 -0.55 4.15 11.42
C PHE A 23 -0.76 3.55 10.02
N LEU A 24 -0.83 4.39 8.99
CA LEU A 24 -0.95 3.95 7.61
C LEU A 24 0.26 3.13 7.17
N ASN A 25 1.47 3.57 7.49
CA ASN A 25 2.71 2.84 7.16
C ASN A 25 2.74 1.44 7.80
N LYS A 26 2.32 1.32 9.07
CA LYS A 26 2.19 0.02 9.75
C LYS A 26 1.14 -0.87 9.10
N THR A 27 0.01 -0.29 8.70
CA THR A 27 -1.09 -1.03 8.06
C THR A 27 -0.69 -1.54 6.69
N ILE A 28 -0.05 -0.70 5.86
CA ILE A 28 0.48 -1.10 4.55
C ILE A 28 1.54 -2.19 4.72
N ARG A 29 2.48 -2.04 5.67
CA ARG A 29 3.51 -3.05 5.94
C ARG A 29 2.89 -4.40 6.33
N ARG A 30 1.84 -4.40 7.16
CA ARG A 30 1.08 -5.61 7.49
C ARG A 30 0.40 -6.21 6.25
N GLY A 31 -0.18 -5.37 5.41
CA GLY A 31 -0.77 -5.79 4.13
C GLY A 31 0.24 -6.42 3.18
N ILE A 32 1.47 -5.89 3.10
CA ILE A 32 2.56 -6.46 2.31
C ILE A 32 2.95 -7.85 2.85
N VAL A 33 3.16 -7.99 4.16
CA VAL A 33 3.55 -9.28 4.76
C VAL A 33 2.50 -10.37 4.48
N ASN A 34 1.21 -10.05 4.62
CA ASN A 34 0.11 -11.02 4.50
C ASN A 34 -0.54 -11.04 3.10
N TYR A 35 0.07 -10.42 2.09
CA TYR A 35 -0.56 -10.20 0.78
C TYR A 35 -1.04 -11.47 0.08
N TYR A 36 -0.35 -12.60 0.27
CA TYR A 36 -0.73 -13.89 -0.31
C TYR A 36 -1.49 -14.81 0.66
N ASP A 37 -1.45 -14.50 1.95
CA ASP A 37 -2.05 -15.33 3.00
C ASP A 37 -3.47 -14.88 3.34
N ASP A 38 -3.83 -13.65 3.00
CA ASP A 38 -5.11 -13.03 3.31
C ASP A 38 -5.68 -12.29 2.07
N LEU A 39 -6.85 -12.75 1.62
CA LEU A 39 -7.53 -12.22 0.44
C LEU A 39 -8.00 -10.77 0.63
N ASP A 40 -8.35 -10.36 1.85
CA ASP A 40 -8.76 -8.99 2.14
C ASP A 40 -7.57 -8.05 2.07
N PHE A 41 -6.40 -8.48 2.58
CA PHE A 41 -5.17 -7.70 2.40
C PHE A 41 -4.77 -7.61 0.93
N LYS A 42 -4.89 -8.69 0.16
CA LYS A 42 -4.65 -8.65 -1.29
C LYS A 42 -5.53 -7.61 -1.98
N ASN A 43 -6.85 -7.70 -1.78
CA ASN A 43 -7.83 -6.84 -2.44
C ASN A 43 -7.64 -5.36 -2.05
N LEU A 44 -7.41 -5.09 -0.77
CA LEU A 44 -7.16 -3.74 -0.26
C LEU A 44 -5.88 -3.16 -0.86
N MET A 45 -4.77 -3.91 -0.83
CA MET A 45 -3.48 -3.46 -1.35
C MET A 45 -3.54 -3.20 -2.86
N ASP A 46 -4.14 -4.12 -3.61
CA ASP A 46 -4.36 -3.98 -5.04
C ASP A 46 -5.18 -2.72 -5.37
N TYR A 47 -6.25 -2.45 -4.60
CA TYR A 47 -7.06 -1.25 -4.76
C TYR A 47 -6.25 0.02 -4.48
N VAL A 48 -5.54 0.06 -3.35
CA VAL A 48 -4.75 1.23 -2.92
C VAL A 48 -3.68 1.55 -3.97
N GLN A 49 -2.90 0.55 -4.40
CA GLN A 49 -1.84 0.76 -5.39
C GLN A 49 -2.39 1.27 -6.73
N ARG A 50 -3.49 0.69 -7.23
CA ARG A 50 -4.10 1.15 -8.48
C ARG A 50 -4.71 2.54 -8.38
N LYS A 51 -5.36 2.85 -7.25
CA LYS A 51 -6.09 4.10 -7.03
C LYS A 51 -5.13 5.27 -6.83
N PHE A 52 -4.08 5.07 -6.06
CA PHE A 52 -3.12 6.12 -5.68
C PHE A 52 -1.83 6.09 -6.51
N LYS A 53 -1.69 5.12 -7.43
CA LYS A 53 -0.51 4.96 -8.29
C LYS A 53 0.79 4.88 -7.48
N CYS A 54 0.74 4.14 -6.38
CA CYS A 54 1.85 3.90 -5.48
C CYS A 54 2.23 2.41 -5.45
N CYS A 55 3.39 2.10 -4.88
CA CYS A 55 3.84 0.73 -4.70
C CYS A 55 4.48 0.57 -3.33
N GLY A 56 3.69 0.36 -2.29
CA GLY A 56 4.19 0.31 -0.90
C GLY A 56 3.87 1.58 -0.12
N ALA A 57 4.37 1.66 1.12
CA ALA A 57 4.11 2.77 2.02
C ALA A 57 5.03 3.96 1.70
N ASN A 58 6.32 3.68 1.55
CA ASN A 58 7.36 4.63 1.17
C ASN A 58 7.83 4.40 -0.28
N GLY A 59 7.77 3.16 -0.76
CA GLY A 59 8.20 2.82 -2.11
C GLY A 59 8.27 1.31 -2.35
N TYR A 60 8.60 0.94 -3.59
CA TYR A 60 8.52 -0.44 -4.06
C TYR A 60 9.40 -1.41 -3.25
N GLU A 61 10.47 -0.89 -2.66
CA GLU A 61 11.40 -1.64 -1.81
C GLU A 61 10.74 -2.18 -0.52
N ASP A 62 9.60 -1.62 -0.10
CA ASP A 62 8.84 -2.14 1.03
C ASP A 62 8.41 -3.60 0.81
N TRP A 63 8.31 -4.06 -0.44
CA TRP A 63 7.94 -5.44 -0.79
C TRP A 63 9.00 -6.48 -0.41
N LYS A 64 10.26 -6.09 -0.18
CA LYS A 64 11.33 -7.01 0.23
C LYS A 64 11.05 -7.76 1.53
N VAL A 65 10.12 -7.28 2.34
CA VAL A 65 9.73 -7.91 3.62
C VAL A 65 8.70 -9.02 3.44
N ASN A 66 8.06 -9.11 2.28
CA ASN A 66 7.20 -10.23 1.95
C ASN A 66 8.05 -11.45 1.55
N MET A 67 7.69 -12.64 2.02
CA MET A 67 8.50 -13.85 1.84
C MET A 67 8.67 -14.29 0.37
N TYR A 68 7.74 -13.91 -0.52
CA TYR A 68 7.79 -14.25 -1.95
C TYR A 68 8.54 -13.21 -2.77
N HIS A 69 8.53 -11.94 -2.32
CA HIS A 69 9.14 -10.80 -3.01
C HIS A 69 10.54 -10.45 -2.48
N ASN A 70 10.94 -11.01 -1.35
CA ASN A 70 12.31 -10.92 -0.87
C ASN A 70 13.27 -11.41 -1.97
N CYS A 71 14.37 -10.69 -2.20
CA CYS A 71 15.36 -11.06 -3.21
C CYS A 71 16.06 -12.41 -2.96
N SER A 72 16.03 -12.90 -1.72
CA SER A 72 16.54 -14.24 -1.38
C SER A 72 15.49 -15.33 -1.49
N ALA A 73 14.25 -14.99 -1.87
CA ALA A 73 13.17 -15.96 -2.02
C ALA A 73 13.44 -16.89 -3.22
N PRO A 74 13.07 -18.17 -3.11
CA PRO A 74 13.06 -19.04 -4.28
C PRO A 74 11.87 -18.68 -5.17
N GLY A 75 12.11 -18.47 -6.46
CA GLY A 75 11.05 -18.36 -7.46
C GLY A 75 11.03 -17.04 -8.24
N PRO A 76 10.10 -16.91 -9.20
CA PRO A 76 10.07 -15.81 -10.16
C PRO A 76 9.63 -14.47 -9.55
N LEU A 77 9.07 -14.49 -8.35
CA LEU A 77 8.61 -13.29 -7.65
C LEU A 77 9.72 -12.62 -6.83
N ALA A 78 10.88 -13.25 -6.68
CA ALA A 78 12.01 -12.70 -5.94
C ALA A 78 12.47 -11.36 -6.53
N CYS A 79 12.66 -10.35 -5.69
CA CYS A 79 12.90 -8.95 -6.06
C CYS A 79 11.79 -8.28 -6.90
N ALA A 80 10.71 -8.98 -7.25
CA ALA A 80 9.61 -8.40 -7.98
C ALA A 80 8.62 -7.69 -7.04
N VAL A 81 7.65 -7.02 -7.62
CA VAL A 81 6.50 -6.43 -6.93
C VAL A 81 5.20 -6.93 -7.57
N PRO A 82 4.04 -6.79 -6.92
CA PRO A 82 2.77 -7.16 -7.54
C PRO A 82 2.51 -6.37 -8.83
N TYR A 83 1.77 -6.97 -9.76
CA TYR A 83 1.42 -6.38 -11.06
C TYR A 83 0.76 -5.00 -10.94
N THR A 84 0.04 -4.74 -9.85
CA THR A 84 -0.60 -3.45 -9.53
C THR A 84 0.37 -2.30 -9.30
N CYS A 85 1.64 -2.60 -9.03
CA CYS A 85 2.72 -1.61 -8.98
C CYS A 85 3.25 -1.21 -10.35
N CYS A 86 2.99 -1.98 -11.40
CA CYS A 86 3.52 -1.72 -12.73
C CYS A 86 2.76 -0.57 -13.41
N VAL A 87 3.51 0.30 -14.09
CA VAL A 87 2.93 1.38 -14.89
C VAL A 87 2.53 0.82 -16.25
N THR A 88 1.23 0.68 -16.48
CA THR A 88 0.71 0.27 -17.79
C THR A 88 0.63 1.49 -18.71
N THR A 89 1.29 1.41 -19.87
CA THR A 89 1.31 2.50 -20.87
C THR A 89 0.20 2.33 -21.91
N LYS A 90 -0.43 1.15 -21.98
CA LYS A 90 -1.53 0.85 -22.89
C LYS A 90 -2.78 0.38 -22.13
N PRO A 91 -4.00 0.73 -22.60
CA PRO A 91 -5.22 0.14 -22.08
C PRO A 91 -5.19 -1.39 -22.28
N ASN A 92 -5.48 -2.15 -21.22
CA ASN A 92 -5.54 -3.62 -21.19
C ASN A 92 -4.20 -4.36 -21.35
N GLU A 93 -3.07 -3.70 -21.09
CA GLU A 93 -1.79 -4.40 -20.96
C GLU A 93 -1.77 -5.21 -19.66
N VAL A 94 -1.56 -6.53 -19.78
CA VAL A 94 -1.38 -7.42 -18.64
C VAL A 94 0.09 -7.33 -18.24
N ALA A 95 0.34 -6.69 -17.08
CA ALA A 95 1.67 -6.53 -16.49
C ALA A 95 2.10 -7.78 -15.72
#